data_AF-A0A965CUZ8-F1
#
_entry.id   AF-A0A965CUZ8-F1
#
_cell.length_a   1.000
_cell.length_b   1.000
_cell.length_c   1.000
_cell.angle_alpha   90.00
_cell.angle_beta   90.00
_cell.angle_gamma   90.00
#
_symmetry.space_group_name_H-M   'P 1'
#
loop_
_entity.id
_entity.type
_entity.pdbx_description
1 polymer ?
#
loop_
_entity_poly.entity_id
_entity_poly.type
_entity_poly.pdbx_seq_one_letter_code
_entity_poly.pdbx_strand_id
1 'polypeptide(L)'
;MQTAEQQSGSIRYVYDLDGADPASSAPSSAEVDVHAPAGNTVHAGVAVGGARACVALLRVPRGSVCNAADGGAERFFFVLDGCLTADIDGRLLKVPARHALHVPAAMPYVL
;
A
#
# COMPACT_ATOMS: atom_id res chain seq x y z
N MET A 1 -46.03 9.28 17.58
CA MET A 1 -45.08 8.28 17.07
C MET A 1 -44.23 8.96 16.00
N GLN A 2 -43.00 9.31 16.32
CA GLN A 2 -42.05 9.90 15.37
C GLN A 2 -41.38 8.77 14.59
N THR A 3 -41.45 8.83 13.27
CA THR A 3 -40.72 7.96 12.36
C THR A 3 -39.25 8.32 12.45
N ALA A 4 -38.42 7.43 13.01
CA ALA A 4 -36.98 7.58 12.97
C ALA A 4 -36.51 7.31 11.54
N GLU A 5 -36.25 8.38 10.78
CA GLU A 5 -35.46 8.28 9.56
C GLU A 5 -34.08 7.75 9.94
N GLN A 6 -33.79 6.51 9.57
CA GLN A 6 -32.43 5.99 9.53
C GLN A 6 -31.64 6.89 8.59
N GLN A 7 -30.77 7.74 9.15
CA GLN A 7 -29.69 8.35 8.39
C GLN A 7 -28.86 7.20 7.81
N SER A 8 -29.07 6.88 6.53
CA SER A 8 -28.15 6.06 5.77
C SER A 8 -26.80 6.77 5.78
N GLY A 9 -25.91 6.35 6.70
CA GLY A 9 -24.59 6.93 6.86
C GLY A 9 -23.85 6.91 5.52
N SER A 10 -23.31 8.06 5.11
CA SER A 10 -22.58 8.16 3.85
C SER A 10 -21.39 7.20 3.88
N ILE A 11 -21.30 6.30 2.90
CA ILE A 11 -20.15 5.40 2.77
C ILE A 11 -18.90 6.24 2.50
N ARG A 12 -17.81 5.90 3.18
CA ARG A 12 -16.50 6.51 2.96
C ARG A 12 -15.79 5.92 1.74
N TYR A 13 -15.32 6.80 0.85
CA TYR A 13 -14.59 6.45 -0.38
C TYR A 13 -13.20 7.08 -0.51
N VAL A 14 -12.85 8.04 0.34
CA VAL A 14 -11.58 8.78 0.27
C VAL A 14 -10.76 8.50 1.53
N TYR A 15 -9.47 8.24 1.34
CA TYR A 15 -8.54 7.80 2.37
C TYR A 15 -7.26 8.63 2.32
N ASP A 16 -6.76 9.04 3.48
CA ASP A 16 -5.48 9.73 3.60
C ASP A 16 -4.35 8.73 3.92
N LEU A 17 -3.48 8.49 2.94
CA LEU A 17 -2.38 7.54 3.09
C LEU A 17 -1.17 8.12 3.84
N ASP A 18 -1.11 9.44 4.06
CA ASP A 18 0.02 10.09 4.71
C ASP A 18 0.01 9.91 6.24
N GLY A 19 -1.09 9.41 6.82
CA GLY A 19 -1.16 8.95 8.22
C GLY A 19 -2.23 9.61 9.10
N ALA A 20 -3.11 10.44 8.56
CA ALA A 20 -4.13 11.13 9.37
C ALA A 20 -5.45 10.38 9.47
N ASP A 21 -5.53 9.15 8.98
CA ASP A 21 -6.79 8.45 8.86
C ASP A 21 -7.06 7.47 10.00
N PRO A 22 -7.84 7.84 11.04
CA PRO A 22 -8.18 6.90 12.08
C PRO A 22 -9.05 5.79 11.51
N ALA A 23 -8.94 4.60 12.11
CA ALA A 23 -9.96 3.56 11.95
C ALA A 23 -11.33 4.18 12.30
N SER A 24 -12.19 4.34 11.30
CA SER A 24 -13.52 4.91 11.46
C SER A 24 -14.53 3.79 11.70
N SER A 25 -15.49 4.00 12.60
CA SER A 25 -16.62 3.09 12.79
C SER A 25 -17.72 3.28 11.75
N ALA A 26 -17.59 4.26 10.86
CA ALA A 26 -18.53 4.49 9.76
C ALA A 26 -18.35 3.44 8.64
N PRO A 27 -19.42 3.09 7.90
CA PRO A 27 -19.32 2.22 6.74
C PRO A 27 -18.28 2.73 5.73
N SER A 28 -17.32 1.86 5.36
CA SER A 28 -16.24 2.18 4.42
C SER A 28 -16.27 1.27 3.21
N SER A 29 -15.84 1.78 2.06
CA SER A 29 -15.72 1.01 0.81
C SER A 29 -14.51 0.05 0.78
N ALA A 30 -13.57 0.23 1.71
CA ALA A 30 -12.33 -0.51 1.85
C ALA A 30 -11.91 -0.54 3.33
N GLU A 31 -11.12 -1.55 3.68
CA GLU A 31 -10.48 -1.72 4.98
C GLU A 31 -9.21 -0.87 5.07
N VAL A 32 -8.91 -0.36 6.26
CA VAL A 32 -7.74 0.48 6.52
C VAL A 32 -6.83 -0.24 7.48
N ASP A 33 -5.59 -0.51 7.05
CA ASP A 33 -4.54 -1.08 7.88
C ASP A 33 -3.46 -0.01 8.14
N VAL A 34 -3.42 0.47 9.38
CA VAL A 34 -2.44 1.43 9.90
C VAL A 34 -1.08 0.79 10.20
N HIS A 35 -0.95 -0.54 10.07
CA HIS A 35 0.25 -1.32 10.35
C HIS A 35 0.65 -2.22 9.19
N ALA A 36 0.39 -1.77 7.95
CA ALA A 36 0.66 -2.54 6.75
C ALA A 36 2.06 -3.19 6.81
N PRO A 37 2.21 -4.46 6.41
CA PRO A 37 3.42 -5.24 6.62
C PRO A 37 4.52 -4.76 5.67
N ALA A 38 5.12 -3.63 6.01
CA ALA A 38 6.48 -3.37 5.64
C ALA A 38 7.34 -4.37 6.39
N GLY A 39 8.10 -5.19 5.67
CA GLY A 39 9.26 -5.86 6.27
C GLY A 39 10.09 -4.84 7.07
N ASN A 40 10.80 -5.37 8.07
CA ASN A 40 11.32 -4.75 9.31
C ASN A 40 12.07 -3.39 9.22
N THR A 41 12.12 -2.73 8.07
CA THR A 41 12.94 -1.56 7.73
C THR A 41 12.23 -0.49 6.89
N VAL A 42 10.94 -0.67 6.54
CA VAL A 42 10.15 0.34 5.80
C VAL A 42 9.12 1.00 6.72
N HIS A 43 9.07 2.33 6.73
CA HIS A 43 7.91 3.03 7.30
C HIS A 43 6.77 2.89 6.31
N ALA A 44 5.96 1.85 6.46
CA ALA A 44 4.67 1.79 5.80
C ALA A 44 3.77 2.85 6.44
N GLY A 45 3.23 3.74 5.62
CA GLY A 45 2.07 4.53 6.01
C GLY A 45 0.84 3.63 6.10
N VAL A 46 -0.33 4.24 5.91
CA VAL A 46 -1.59 3.51 5.87
C VAL A 46 -1.67 2.68 4.58
N ALA A 47 -2.23 1.47 4.69
CA ALA A 47 -2.70 0.69 3.55
C ALA A 47 -4.22 0.65 3.51
N VAL A 48 -4.76 0.66 2.30
CA VAL A 48 -6.20 0.56 2.02
C VAL A 48 -6.45 -0.70 1.20
N GLY A 49 -7.20 -1.63 1.78
CA GLY A 49 -7.53 -2.93 1.20
C GLY A 49 -8.96 -2.98 0.68
N GLY A 50 -9.11 -3.16 -0.62
CA GLY A 50 -10.38 -3.59 -1.24
C GLY A 50 -10.42 -5.10 -1.46
N ALA A 51 -11.52 -5.59 -2.03
CA ALA A 51 -11.73 -7.03 -2.24
C ALA A 51 -10.69 -7.73 -3.15
N ARG A 52 -9.94 -6.98 -3.96
CA ARG A 52 -8.99 -7.52 -4.96
C ARG A 52 -7.63 -6.82 -5.00
N ALA A 53 -7.50 -5.68 -4.33
CA ALA A 53 -6.30 -4.86 -4.42
C ALA A 53 -6.06 -4.19 -3.07
N CYS A 54 -4.79 -4.05 -2.73
CA CYS A 54 -4.33 -3.28 -1.58
C CYS A 54 -3.39 -2.19 -2.08
N VAL A 55 -3.57 -0.97 -1.58
CA VAL A 55 -2.74 0.18 -1.94
C VAL A 55 -2.10 0.71 -0.66
N ALA A 56 -0.80 0.91 -0.67
CA ALA A 56 -0.06 1.46 0.46
C ALA A 56 0.90 2.55 -0.01
N LEU A 57 1.09 3.57 0.83
CA LEU A 57 2.16 4.55 0.65
C LEU A 57 3.37 4.12 1.49
N LEU A 58 4.51 3.93 0.84
CA LEU A 58 5.75 3.53 1.48
C LEU A 58 6.75 4.68 1.47
N ARG A 59 7.34 4.97 2.62
CA ARG A 59 8.46 5.91 2.74
C ARG A 59 9.70 5.12 3.16
N VAL A 60 10.64 5.01 2.23
CA VAL A 60 11.82 4.16 2.39
C VAL A 60 13.06 5.06 2.51
N PRO A 61 13.78 5.05 3.66
CA PRO A 61 15.04 5.77 3.78
C PRO A 61 16.07 5.27 2.76
N ARG A 62 16.98 6.17 2.35
CA ARG A 62 18.05 5.81 1.43
C ARG A 62 18.92 4.70 2.03
N GLY A 63 19.14 3.63 1.28
CA GLY A 63 19.98 2.50 1.68
C GLY A 63 19.24 1.45 2.52
N SER A 64 17.95 1.65 2.82
CA SER A 64 17.11 0.60 3.37
C SER A 64 16.84 -0.47 2.31
N VAL A 65 16.71 -1.71 2.79
CA VAL A 65 16.29 -2.87 1.99
C VAL A 65 14.90 -3.29 2.45
N CYS A 66 14.02 -3.57 1.51
CA CYS A 66 12.71 -4.16 1.75
C CYS A 66 12.70 -5.58 1.20
N ASN A 67 12.90 -6.55 2.08
CA ASN A 67 12.68 -7.95 1.76
C ASN A 67 11.18 -8.17 1.70
N ALA A 68 10.65 -8.36 0.50
CA ALA A 68 9.25 -8.75 0.36
C ALA A 68 9.08 -10.20 0.81
N ALA A 69 8.09 -10.44 1.66
CA ALA A 69 7.65 -11.81 1.92
C ALA A 69 7.07 -12.39 0.62
N ASP A 70 7.46 -13.62 0.29
CA ASP A 70 6.85 -14.43 -0.74
C ASP A 70 5.35 -14.54 -0.46
N GLY A 71 4.58 -13.71 -1.14
CA GLY A 71 3.13 -13.76 -1.15
C GLY A 71 2.75 -13.73 -2.60
N GLY A 72 2.04 -14.77 -3.07
CA GLY A 72 1.69 -15.00 -4.48
C GLY A 72 0.78 -13.95 -5.13
N ALA A 73 0.77 -12.72 -4.63
CA ALA A 73 0.12 -11.57 -5.23
C ALA A 73 1.06 -10.86 -6.22
N GLU A 74 0.48 -10.44 -7.33
CA GLU A 74 1.09 -9.48 -8.27
C GLU A 74 1.23 -8.10 -7.59
N ARG A 75 2.31 -7.38 -7.88
CA ARG A 75 2.59 -6.08 -7.27
C ARG A 75 3.05 -5.05 -8.30
N PHE A 76 2.62 -3.82 -8.06
CA PHE A 76 3.07 -2.64 -8.79
C PHE A 76 3.67 -1.64 -7.80
N PHE A 77 4.93 -1.27 -8.01
CA PHE A 77 5.59 -0.20 -7.26
C PHE A 77 5.68 1.03 -8.13
N PHE A 78 5.02 2.10 -7.72
CA PHE A 78 5.12 3.40 -8.38
C PHE A 78 6.06 4.29 -7.60
N VAL A 79 7.19 4.65 -8.19
CA VAL A 79 8.17 5.53 -7.53
C VAL A 79 7.68 6.97 -7.67
N LEU A 80 7.20 7.55 -6.58
CA LEU A 80 6.72 8.93 -6.58
C LEU A 80 7.89 9.93 -6.54
N ASP A 81 8.86 9.65 -5.68
CA ASP A 81 10.07 10.46 -5.50
C ASP A 81 11.31 9.57 -5.29
N GLY A 82 12.48 10.09 -5.66
CA GLY A 82 13.75 9.38 -5.56
C GLY A 82 13.98 8.33 -6.66
N CYS A 83 14.62 7.23 -6.28
CA CYS A 83 14.94 6.12 -7.17
C CYS A 83 14.94 4.82 -6.38
N LEU A 84 14.14 3.85 -6.83
CA LEU A 84 14.14 2.48 -6.31
C LEU A 84 15.20 1.66 -7.05
N THR A 85 15.91 0.80 -6.32
CA THR A 85 16.75 -0.24 -6.91
C THR A 85 16.06 -1.56 -6.64
N ALA A 86 15.83 -2.37 -7.66
CA ALA A 86 15.19 -3.67 -7.50
C ALA A 86 16.12 -4.75 -8.04
N ASP A 87 16.32 -5.82 -7.28
CA ASP A 87 16.84 -7.09 -7.80
C ASP A 87 15.65 -8.00 -8.09
N ILE A 88 15.42 -8.33 -9.36
CA ILE A 88 14.37 -9.25 -9.80
C ILE A 88 15.02 -10.34 -10.61
N ASP A 89 14.91 -11.59 -10.15
CA ASP A 89 15.51 -12.74 -10.83
C ASP A 89 17.02 -12.55 -11.13
N GLY A 90 17.75 -11.98 -10.15
CA GLY A 90 19.19 -11.69 -10.25
C GLY A 90 19.53 -10.49 -11.13
N ARG A 91 18.55 -9.73 -11.63
CA ARG A 91 18.75 -8.54 -12.45
C ARG A 91 18.56 -7.29 -11.61
N LEU A 92 19.62 -6.50 -11.51
CA LEU A 92 19.60 -5.22 -10.84
C LEU A 92 19.02 -4.13 -11.77
N LEU A 93 17.87 -3.59 -11.38
CA LEU A 93 17.13 -2.56 -12.09
C LEU A 93 17.12 -1.27 -11.29
N LYS A 94 17.23 -0.13 -12.00
CA LYS A 94 16.99 1.20 -11.42
C LYS A 94 15.66 1.72 -11.92
N VAL A 95 14.79 2.10 -11.00
CA VAL A 95 13.44 2.60 -11.27
C VAL A 95 13.39 4.05 -10.78
N PRO A 96 13.57 5.04 -11.66
CA PRO A 96 13.56 6.44 -11.26
C PRO A 96 12.14 6.90 -10.92
N ALA A 97 12.03 8.08 -10.32
CA ALA A 97 10.74 8.72 -10.08
C ALA A 97 9.84 8.75 -11.33
N ARG A 98 8.53 8.70 -11.09
CA ARG A 98 7.46 8.68 -12.11
C ARG A 98 7.48 7.45 -13.01
N HIS A 99 8.12 6.38 -12.57
CA HIS A 99 8.10 5.08 -13.25
C HIS A 99 7.46 4.02 -12.36
N ALA A 100 6.95 2.98 -13.02
CA ALA A 100 6.38 1.81 -12.37
C ALA A 100 7.31 0.60 -12.54
N LEU A 101 7.43 -0.18 -11.48
CA LEU A 101 7.96 -1.52 -11.51
C LEU A 101 6.82 -2.52 -11.34
N HIS A 102 6.70 -3.44 -12.28
CA HIS A 102 5.77 -4.55 -12.19
C HIS A 102 6.53 -5.80 -11.73
N VAL A 103 6.03 -6.42 -10.66
CA VAL A 103 6.52 -7.70 -10.14
C VAL A 103 5.39 -8.73 -10.25
N PRO A 104 5.54 -9.73 -11.14
CA PRO A 104 4.56 -10.80 -11.27
C PRO A 104 4.38 -11.59 -9.96
N ALA A 105 3.22 -12.22 -9.81
CA ALA A 105 2.97 -13.16 -8.72
C ALA A 105 4.05 -14.25 -8.65
N ALA A 106 4.50 -14.58 -7.44
CA ALA A 106 5.53 -15.59 -7.15
C ALA A 106 6.91 -15.32 -7.79
N MET A 107 7.16 -14.10 -8.31
CA MET A 107 8.48 -13.69 -8.73
C MET A 107 9.30 -13.29 -7.48
N PRO A 108 10.49 -13.88 -7.24
CA PRO A 108 11.36 -13.46 -6.15
C PRO A 108 11.99 -12.09 -6.48
N TYR A 109 12.01 -11.20 -5.49
CA TYR A 109 12.58 -9.86 -5.64
C TYR A 109 13.05 -9.26 -4.32
N VAL A 110 14.00 -8.33 -4.41
CA VAL A 110 14.47 -7.49 -3.31
C VAL A 110 14.42 -6.03 -3.75
N LEU A 111 13.97 -5.15 -2.87
CA LEU A 111 13.83 -3.69 -3.10
C LEU A 111 14.74 -2.87 -2.20
#